data_AF-A0A4Y4K711-F1
#
_entry.id   AF-A0A4Y4K711-F1
#
_cell.length_a   1.000
_cell.length_b   1.000
_cell.length_c   1.000
_cell.angle_alpha   90.00
_cell.angle_beta   90.00
_cell.angle_gamma   90.00
#
_symmetry.space_group_name_H-M   'P 1'
#
loop_
_entity.id
_entity.type
_entity.pdbx_description
1 polymer ?
#
loop_
_entity_poly.entity_id
_entity_poly.type
_entity_poly.pdbx_seq_one_letter_code
_entity_poly.pdbx_strand_id
1 'polypeptide(L)' 'MAPLGGTAVQDHVALAEIELCGELIIAASAAEERLSLESIDEVLRVAEEREAGTGRKTPGACRQPPGPVSPTHPGSRPDR' A
#
# COMPACT_ATOMS: atom_id res chain seq x y z
N MET A 1 -25.39 2.72 20.11
CA MET A 1 -24.96 1.67 19.15
C MET A 1 -25.54 2.06 17.79
N ALA A 2 -24.70 2.58 16.89
CA ALA A 2 -25.10 2.91 15.51
C ALA A 2 -25.34 1.62 14.70
N PRO A 3 -26.16 1.64 13.64
CA PRO A 3 -26.62 0.42 13.00
C PRO A 3 -25.47 -0.25 12.23
N LEU A 4 -25.07 -1.45 12.65
CA LEU A 4 -24.13 -2.35 11.95
C LEU A 4 -24.78 -3.08 10.76
N GLY A 5 -25.86 -2.56 10.21
CA GLY A 5 -26.67 -3.23 9.19
C GLY A 5 -26.11 -3.14 7.76
N GLY A 6 -25.06 -2.34 7.53
CA GLY A 6 -24.41 -2.20 6.23
C GLY A 6 -23.09 -2.95 6.08
N THR A 7 -22.58 -3.56 7.16
CA THR A 7 -21.22 -4.12 7.17
C THR A 7 -21.19 -5.59 6.75
N ALA A 8 -22.20 -6.42 7.00
CA ALA A 8 -22.12 -7.86 6.73
C ALA A 8 -21.74 -8.21 5.27
N VAL A 9 -22.29 -7.50 4.28
CA VAL A 9 -21.96 -7.69 2.86
C VAL A 9 -20.60 -7.09 2.49
N GLN A 10 -20.19 -5.99 3.13
CA GLN A 10 -18.84 -5.41 2.98
C GLN A 10 -17.78 -6.28 3.67
N ASP A 11 -18.14 -6.97 4.75
CA ASP A 11 -17.30 -7.87 5.52
C ASP A 11 -16.88 -9.05 4.66
N HIS A 12 -17.80 -9.58 3.83
CA HIS A 12 -17.49 -10.64 2.89
C HIS A 12 -16.52 -10.22 1.78
N VAL A 13 -16.64 -9.00 1.27
CA VAL A 13 -15.71 -8.47 0.27
C VAL A 13 -14.34 -8.22 0.89
N ALA A 14 -14.29 -7.63 2.08
CA ALA A 14 -13.05 -7.39 2.81
C ALA A 14 -12.36 -8.71 3.23
N LEU A 15 -13.13 -9.70 3.67
CA LEU A 15 -12.62 -11.05 3.98
C LEU A 15 -12.07 -11.73 2.73
N ALA A 16 -12.77 -11.65 1.60
CA ALA A 16 -12.29 -12.18 0.32
C ALA A 16 -11.00 -11.48 -0.16
N GLU A 17 -10.89 -10.16 0.03
CA GLU A 17 -9.66 -9.41 -0.26
C GLU A 17 -8.50 -9.80 0.66
N ILE A 18 -8.75 -10.01 1.95
CA ILE A 18 -7.72 -10.45 2.92
C ILE A 18 -7.21 -11.85 2.56
N GLU A 19 -8.12 -12.77 2.21
CA GLU A 19 -7.77 -14.14 1.84
C GLU A 19 -6.96 -14.17 0.53
N LEU A 20 -7.39 -13.41 -0.49
CA LEU A 20 -6.65 -13.22 -1.74
C LEU A 20 -5.27 -12.59 -1.53
N CYS A 21 -5.16 -11.57 -0.67
CA CYS A 21 -3.87 -10.95 -0.33
C CYS A 21 -2.92 -11.94 0.34
N GLY A 22 -3.44 -12.80 1.23
CA GLY A 22 -2.67 -13.85 1.89
C GLY A 22 -2.05 -14.82 0.87
N GLU A 23 -2.84 -15.29 -0.08
CA GLU A 23 -2.37 -16.20 -1.14
C GLU A 23 -1.32 -15.55 -2.05
N LEU A 24 -1.51 -14.29 -2.43
CA LEU A 24 -0.56 -13.56 -3.29
C LEU A 24 0.79 -13.30 -2.60
N ILE A 25 0.80 -13.00 -1.30
CA ILE A 25 2.05 -12.84 -0.51
C ILE A 25 2.81 -14.16 -0.44
N ILE A 26 2.12 -15.27 -0.22
CA ILE A 26 2.74 -16.60 -0.17
C ILE A 26 3.30 -16.97 -1.55
N ALA A 27 2.52 -16.78 -2.63
CA ALA A 27 2.97 -17.04 -3.98
C ALA A 27 4.20 -16.18 -4.36
N ALA A 28 4.18 -14.90 -4.01
CA ALA A 28 5.30 -13.98 -4.27
C ALA A 28 6.54 -14.31 -3.43
N SER A 29 6.36 -14.79 -2.19
CA SER A 29 7.48 -15.16 -1.31
C SER A 29 8.06 -16.54 -1.65
N ALA A 30 7.23 -17.45 -2.17
CA ALA A 30 7.65 -18.76 -2.67
C ALA A 30 8.28 -18.68 -4.07
N ALA A 31 8.05 -17.59 -4.81
CA ALA A 31 8.82 -17.27 -6.00
C ALA A 31 10.25 -16.90 -5.58
N GLU A 32 11.19 -17.84 -5.76
CA GLU A 32 12.62 -17.64 -5.42
C GLU A 32 13.30 -16.55 -6.28
N GLU A 33 12.65 -16.12 -7.36
CA GLU A 33 13.08 -15.02 -8.22
C GLU A 33 12.26 -13.76 -7.92
N ARG A 34 12.94 -12.66 -7.54
CA ARG A 34 12.26 -11.37 -7.41
C ARG A 34 11.66 -11.01 -8.76
N LEU A 35 10.35 -10.75 -8.78
CA LEU A 35 9.67 -10.22 -9.97
C LEU A 35 10.46 -9.01 -10.50
N SER A 36 10.69 -8.98 -11.81
CA SER A 36 11.32 -7.84 -12.46
C SER A 36 10.43 -6.59 -12.26
N LEU A 37 11.05 -5.40 -12.23
CA LEU A 37 10.30 -4.14 -12.15
C LEU A 37 9.24 -4.03 -13.27
N GLU A 38 9.57 -4.51 -14.48
CA GLU A 38 8.67 -4.50 -15.63
C GLU A 38 7.43 -5.39 -15.40
N SER A 39 7.61 -6.60 -14.85
CA SER A 39 6.50 -7.51 -14.54
C SER A 39 5.62 -7.00 -13.39
N ILE A 40 6.22 -6.28 -12.43
CA ILE A 40 5.46 -5.63 -11.34
C ILE A 40 4.61 -4.49 -11.92
N ASP A 41 5.19 -3.62 -12.75
CA ASP A 41 4.47 -2.51 -13.37
C ASP A 41 3.35 -2.99 -14.30
N GLU A 42 3.56 -4.08 -15.04
CA GLU A 42 2.53 -4.70 -15.88
C GLU A 42 1.31 -5.16 -15.06
N VAL A 43 1.54 -5.89 -13.97
CA VAL A 43 0.46 -6.40 -13.10
C VAL A 43 -0.25 -5.25 -12.39
N LEU A 44 0.48 -4.25 -11.90
CA LEU A 44 -0.11 -3.07 -11.26
C LEU A 44 -1.00 -2.29 -12.24
N ARG A 45 -0.56 -2.11 -13.48
CA ARG A 45 -1.38 -1.46 -14.52
C ARG A 45 -2.64 -2.25 -14.86
N VAL A 46 -2.55 -3.58 -14.94
CA VAL A 46 -3.72 -4.46 -15.15
C VAL A 46 -4.70 -4.36 -13.97
N ALA A 47 -4.19 -4.24 -12.75
CA ALA A 47 -5.01 -4.03 -11.55
C ALA A 47 -5.70 -2.66 -11.60
N GLU A 48 -4.99 -1.58 -11.96
CA GLU A 48 -5.57 -0.24 -12.13
C GLU A 48 -6.65 -0.20 -13.21
N GLU A 49 -6.45 -0.88 -14.36
CA GLU A 49 -7.46 -0.98 -15.42
C GLU A 49 -8.70 -1.75 -14.96
N ARG A 50 -8.51 -2.81 -14.18
CA ARG A 50 -9.63 -3.56 -13.57
C ARG A 50 -10.38 -2.70 -12.55
N GLU A 51 -9.67 -1.99 -11.68
CA GLU A 51 -10.26 -1.09 -10.68
C GLU A 51 -10.96 0.12 -11.32
N ALA A 52 -10.43 0.63 -12.42
CA ALA A 52 -11.07 1.66 -13.23
C ALA A 52 -12.39 1.16 -13.87
N GLY A 53 -12.45 -0.13 -14.21
CA GLY A 53 -13.67 -0.81 -14.65
C GLY A 53 -14.67 -1.10 -13.52
N THR A 54 -14.22 -1.25 -12.27
CA THR A 54 -15.07 -1.57 -11.09
C THR A 54 -15.45 -0.36 -10.23
N GLY A 55 -14.93 0.83 -10.55
CA GLY A 55 -15.41 2.11 -10.01
C GLY A 55 -15.06 2.39 -8.55
N ARG A 56 -14.17 1.64 -7.92
CA ARG A 56 -13.70 1.94 -6.55
C ARG A 56 -12.40 2.72 -6.59
N LYS A 57 -12.50 4.04 -6.74
CA LYS A 57 -11.35 4.95 -6.57
C LYS A 57 -10.84 4.89 -5.12
N THR A 58 -9.61 4.42 -4.92
CA THR A 58 -8.78 4.89 -3.81
C THR A 58 -7.67 5.78 -4.39
N PRO A 59 -7.52 7.03 -3.92
CA PRO A 59 -6.45 7.89 -4.41
C PRO A 59 -5.15 7.49 -3.72
N GLY A 60 -4.21 7.02 -4.54
CA GLY A 60 -2.80 6.88 -4.18
C GLY A 60 -2.26 8.22 -3.69
N ALA A 61 -2.03 8.32 -2.39
CA ALA A 61 -1.10 9.30 -1.86
C ALA A 61 0.27 8.65 -1.92
N CYS A 62 1.10 9.08 -2.88
CA CYS A 62 2.54 8.98 -2.78
C CYS A 62 2.96 9.62 -1.45
N ARG A 63 2.98 8.86 -0.36
CA ARG A 63 3.54 9.30 0.92
C ARG A 63 5.04 9.45 0.69
N GLN A 64 5.47 10.66 0.37
CA GLN A 64 6.89 11.00 0.35
C GLN A 64 7.51 10.55 1.67
N PRO A 65 8.63 9.78 1.65
CA PRO A 65 9.36 9.51 2.87
C PRO A 65 9.81 10.85 3.48
N PRO A 66 9.79 11.00 4.81
CA PRO A 66 10.30 12.20 5.45
C PRO A 66 11.74 12.42 4.97
N GLY A 67 12.01 13.59 4.37
CA GLY A 67 13.35 13.95 3.89
C GLY A 67 14.39 13.90 5.01
N PRO A 68 15.69 13.82 4.67
CA PRO A 68 16.74 13.68 5.66
C PRO A 68 16.67 14.83 6.68
N VAL A 69 16.45 14.48 7.95
CA VAL A 69 16.48 15.46 9.03
C VAL A 69 17.89 16.02 9.10
N SER A 70 18.04 17.34 8.93
CA SER A 70 19.34 17.97 9.07
C SER A 70 19.79 17.84 10.52
N PRO A 71 21.02 17.41 10.82
CA PRO A 71 21.52 17.40 12.18
C PRO A 71 21.74 18.85 12.61
N THR A 72 20.85 19.38 13.46
CA THR A 72 21.08 20.62 14.18
C THR A 72 22.29 20.42 15.09
N HIS A 73 23.49 20.72 14.59
CA HIS A 73 24.66 20.91 15.45
C HIS A 73 24.40 22.18 16.27
N PRO A 74 24.34 22.12 17.61
CA PRO A 74 24.47 23.32 18.42
C PRO A 74 25.93 23.77 18.33
N GLY A 75 26.23 24.54 17.29
CA GLY A 75 27.48 25.26 17.16
C GLY A 75 27.61 26.23 18.34
N SER A 76 28.63 25.96 19.16
CA SER A 76 29.46 26.89 19.92
C SER A 76 28.94 28.33 20.01
N ARG A 77 28.54 28.76 21.21
CA ARG A 77 28.59 30.18 21.56
C ARG A 77 29.95 30.50 22.20
N PRO A 78 30.63 31.56 21.74
CA PRO A 78 31.98 31.95 22.15
C PRO A 78 31.97 32.80 23.42
N ASP A 79 33.12 32.80 24.12
CA ASP A 79 33.65 33.79 25.04
C ASP A 79 32.68 34.72 25.80
N ARG A 80 32.57 34.52 27.13
CA ARG A 80 32.53 35.61 28.10
C ARG A 80 33.07 35.19 29.46
#